data_AF-A0A077PEE6-F1
#
_entry.id   AF-A0A077PEE6-F1
#
_cell.length_a   1.000
_cell.length_b   1.000
_cell.length_c   1.000
_cell.angle_alpha   90.00
_cell.angle_beta   90.00
_cell.angle_gamma   90.00
#
_symmetry.space_group_name_H-M   'P 1'
#
loop_
_entity.id
_entity.type
_entity.pdbx_description
1 polymer ?
#
loop_
_entity_poly.entity_id
_entity_poly.type
_entity_poly.pdbx_seq_one_letter_code
_entity_poly.pdbx_strand_id
1 'polypeptide(L)'
;MPPLTRHCQPQLARQMLERTWDAGVPCRWVTADEVYGRDRRLRVWLESRYQPFVLAIPCNTPLWWRGPEYMRADRIADTLTSADWKIRSAGTGTKGEREYDWAVVPLWRLQLSEEDRRYGHYLLVRRSRDSRQERAYYVVYALREQADLNTLVQVAGCRWEIESGFEETKGECGLDHYEVRRWQSWHRHITLSLLAHAVLAVLRVQEKKNTGRPGSAQCSGTA
;
A
#
# COMPACT_ATOMS: atom_id res chain seq x y z
N MET A 1 -34.92 -6.63 -14.63
CA MET A 1 -33.69 -6.78 -13.84
C MET A 1 -32.52 -6.40 -14.73
N PRO A 2 -31.64 -5.46 -14.34
CA PRO A 2 -30.37 -5.31 -15.03
C PRO A 2 -29.56 -6.60 -14.86
N PRO A 3 -28.78 -7.03 -15.87
CA PRO A 3 -27.96 -8.23 -15.75
C PRO A 3 -26.95 -8.07 -14.62
N LEU A 4 -26.77 -9.13 -13.82
CA LEU A 4 -25.72 -9.21 -12.80
C LEU A 4 -24.36 -9.29 -13.49
N THR A 5 -23.79 -8.14 -13.81
CA THR A 5 -22.42 -8.05 -14.33
C THR A 5 -21.46 -8.46 -13.22
N ARG A 6 -20.83 -9.63 -13.36
CA ARG A 6 -19.80 -10.09 -12.42
C ARG A 6 -18.50 -9.34 -12.72
N HIS A 7 -18.06 -8.52 -11.78
CA HIS A 7 -16.76 -7.86 -11.85
C HIS A 7 -15.70 -8.67 -11.10
N CYS A 8 -14.49 -8.73 -11.61
CA CYS A 8 -13.36 -9.27 -10.85
C CYS A 8 -12.92 -8.28 -9.75
N GLN A 9 -12.21 -8.76 -8.72
CA GLN A 9 -11.74 -7.91 -7.62
C GLN A 9 -10.95 -6.66 -8.10
N PRO A 10 -10.00 -6.77 -9.05
CA PRO A 10 -9.32 -5.58 -9.60
C PRO A 10 -10.25 -4.58 -10.30
N GLN A 11 -11.31 -5.04 -10.96
CA GLN A 11 -12.28 -4.14 -11.60
C GLN A 11 -13.10 -3.38 -10.55
N LEU A 12 -13.50 -4.05 -9.46
CA LEU A 12 -14.18 -3.39 -8.35
C LEU A 12 -13.26 -2.37 -7.67
N ALA A 13 -12.00 -2.73 -7.42
CA ALA A 13 -11.02 -1.80 -6.84
C ALA A 13 -10.80 -0.58 -7.74
N ARG A 14 -10.72 -0.76 -9.06
CA ARG A 14 -10.67 0.34 -10.01
C ARG A 14 -11.88 1.28 -9.88
N GLN A 15 -13.10 0.74 -9.86
CA GLN A 15 -14.31 1.55 -9.70
C GLN A 15 -14.37 2.26 -8.34
N MET A 16 -13.83 1.63 -7.28
CA MET A 16 -13.70 2.27 -5.97
C MET A 16 -12.75 3.46 -6.03
N LEU A 17 -11.57 3.29 -6.63
CA LEU A 17 -10.59 4.37 -6.81
C LEU A 17 -11.15 5.52 -7.66
N GLU A 18 -11.85 5.22 -8.75
CA GLU A 18 -12.51 6.25 -9.59
C GLU A 18 -13.48 7.08 -8.75
N ARG A 19 -14.39 6.44 -8.01
CA ARG A 19 -15.33 7.16 -7.12
C ARG A 19 -14.63 7.99 -6.05
N THR A 20 -13.54 7.47 -5.48
CA THR A 20 -12.78 8.18 -4.44
C THR A 20 -12.11 9.44 -5.00
N TRP A 21 -11.56 9.39 -6.20
CA TRP A 21 -10.96 10.56 -6.85
C TRP A 21 -12.01 11.54 -7.35
N ASP A 22 -13.12 11.07 -7.92
CA ASP A 22 -14.25 11.93 -8.33
C ASP A 22 -14.84 12.69 -7.13
N ALA A 23 -14.77 12.10 -5.94
CA ALA A 23 -15.14 12.75 -4.68
C ALA A 23 -14.06 13.71 -4.12
N GLY A 24 -12.93 13.89 -4.80
CA GLY A 24 -11.85 14.79 -4.40
C GLY A 24 -11.01 14.30 -3.22
N VAL A 25 -11.07 13.01 -2.88
CA VAL A 25 -10.26 12.46 -1.77
C VAL A 25 -8.79 12.42 -2.19
N PRO A 26 -7.88 13.06 -1.42
CA PRO A 26 -6.46 13.07 -1.78
C PRO A 26 -5.87 11.66 -1.69
N CYS A 27 -5.18 11.23 -2.76
CA CYS A 27 -4.56 9.91 -2.86
C CYS A 27 -3.11 10.04 -3.33
N ARG A 28 -2.15 9.95 -2.40
CA ARG A 28 -0.73 10.07 -2.74
C ARG A 28 -0.16 8.78 -3.32
N TRP A 29 -0.60 7.64 -2.81
CA TRP A 29 -0.11 6.31 -3.18
C TRP A 29 -1.25 5.30 -3.22
N VAL A 30 -1.13 4.32 -4.10
CA VAL A 30 -1.96 3.10 -4.10
C VAL A 30 -1.08 1.92 -3.70
N THR A 31 -1.52 1.14 -2.71
CA THR A 31 -0.85 -0.10 -2.30
C THR A 31 -1.87 -1.23 -2.21
N ALA A 32 -1.48 -2.44 -2.59
CA ALA A 32 -2.36 -3.60 -2.57
C ALA A 32 -1.58 -4.92 -2.61
N ASP A 33 -2.28 -6.02 -2.33
CA ASP A 33 -1.75 -7.37 -2.37
C ASP A 33 -1.51 -7.91 -3.80
N GLU A 34 -1.07 -9.18 -3.85
CA GLU A 34 -0.70 -9.88 -5.07
C GLU A 34 -1.85 -9.98 -6.09
N VAL A 35 -3.10 -10.09 -5.63
CA VAL A 35 -4.26 -10.26 -6.50
C VAL A 35 -4.42 -9.03 -7.40
N TYR A 36 -4.21 -7.84 -6.82
CA TYR A 36 -4.29 -6.59 -7.55
C TYR A 36 -3.02 -6.32 -8.37
N GLY A 37 -1.83 -6.55 -7.82
CA GLY A 37 -0.59 -6.27 -8.55
C GLY A 37 -0.33 -7.21 -9.74
N ARG A 38 -0.86 -8.44 -9.69
CA ARG A 38 -0.86 -9.35 -10.84
C ARG A 38 -1.64 -8.78 -12.03
N ASP A 39 -2.67 -7.97 -11.78
CA ASP A 39 -3.46 -7.35 -12.84
C ASP A 39 -2.67 -6.23 -13.55
N ARG A 40 -2.12 -6.55 -14.72
CA ARG A 40 -1.42 -5.59 -15.58
C ARG A 40 -2.33 -4.45 -16.04
N ARG A 41 -3.63 -4.68 -16.24
CA ARG A 41 -4.57 -3.63 -16.66
C ARG A 41 -4.74 -2.59 -15.55
N LEU A 42 -4.80 -3.02 -14.29
CA LEU A 42 -4.83 -2.11 -13.15
C LEU A 42 -3.54 -1.27 -13.09
N ARG A 43 -2.37 -1.89 -13.24
CA ARG A 43 -1.08 -1.16 -13.26
C ARG A 43 -1.02 -0.13 -14.38
N VAL A 44 -1.31 -0.52 -15.62
CA VAL A 44 -1.31 0.40 -16.77
C VAL A 44 -2.31 1.54 -16.58
N TRP A 45 -3.47 1.26 -15.99
CA TRP A 45 -4.49 2.26 -15.70
C TRP A 45 -4.04 3.27 -14.63
N LEU A 46 -3.35 2.83 -13.57
CA LEU A 46 -2.72 3.73 -12.59
C LEU A 46 -1.62 4.58 -13.24
N GLU A 47 -0.77 3.96 -14.05
CA GLU A 47 0.30 4.66 -14.78
C GLU A 47 -0.26 5.74 -15.72
N SER A 48 -1.36 5.47 -16.43
CA SER A 48 -2.01 6.42 -17.33
C SER A 48 -2.59 7.67 -16.65
N ARG A 49 -2.73 7.63 -15.32
CA ARG A 49 -3.14 8.77 -14.49
C ARG A 49 -1.99 9.37 -13.68
N TYR A 50 -0.75 8.92 -13.92
CA TYR A 50 0.41 9.37 -13.15
C TYR A 50 0.27 9.13 -11.63
N GLN A 51 -0.55 8.14 -11.23
CA GLN A 51 -0.81 7.79 -9.83
C GLN A 51 0.29 6.86 -9.31
N PRO A 52 1.09 7.29 -8.31
CA PRO A 52 2.11 6.43 -7.72
C PRO A 52 1.52 5.20 -7.04
N PHE A 53 2.21 4.07 -7.14
CA PHE A 53 1.81 2.84 -6.48
C PHE A 53 2.99 1.96 -6.07
N VAL A 54 2.72 1.09 -5.09
CA VAL A 54 3.54 -0.06 -4.70
C VAL A 54 2.61 -1.25 -4.59
N LEU A 55 2.61 -2.14 -5.58
CA LEU A 55 1.70 -3.29 -5.60
C LEU A 55 2.49 -4.58 -5.45
N ALA A 56 2.08 -5.45 -4.52
CA ALA A 56 2.68 -6.77 -4.38
C ALA A 56 2.43 -7.60 -5.64
N ILE A 57 3.40 -8.41 -6.03
CA ILE A 57 3.34 -9.25 -7.22
C ILE A 57 3.86 -10.66 -6.95
N PRO A 58 3.39 -11.66 -7.73
CA PRO A 58 3.96 -13.00 -7.66
C PRO A 58 5.45 -12.99 -8.05
N CYS A 59 6.22 -13.92 -7.49
CA CYS A 59 7.65 -14.07 -7.80
C CYS A 59 7.93 -14.32 -9.30
N ASN A 60 7.02 -14.98 -10.00
CA ASN A 60 7.13 -15.31 -11.42
C ASN A 60 6.61 -14.20 -12.36
N THR A 61 6.29 -13.02 -11.84
CA THR A 61 5.79 -11.91 -12.66
C THR A 61 6.84 -11.48 -13.68
N PRO A 62 6.51 -11.44 -14.99
CA PRO A 62 7.44 -10.98 -16.02
C PRO A 62 7.52 -9.46 -16.02
N LEU A 63 8.76 -8.94 -15.93
CA LEU A 63 9.08 -7.52 -15.87
C LEU A 63 10.12 -7.15 -16.93
N TRP A 64 10.05 -5.94 -17.47
CA TRP A 64 11.12 -5.37 -18.28
C TRP A 64 12.18 -4.79 -17.36
N TRP A 65 13.42 -5.26 -17.48
CA TRP A 65 14.47 -4.91 -16.52
C TRP A 65 15.61 -4.08 -17.12
N ARG A 66 16.37 -4.64 -18.08
CA ARG A 66 17.51 -3.96 -18.74
C ARG A 66 17.22 -3.60 -20.20
N GLY A 67 15.97 -3.74 -20.61
CA GLY A 67 15.51 -3.57 -21.98
C GLY A 67 14.08 -4.12 -22.13
N PRO A 68 13.59 -4.27 -23.37
CA PRO A 68 12.24 -4.76 -23.66
C PRO A 68 12.06 -6.27 -23.42
N GLU A 69 13.12 -6.98 -23.01
CA GLU A 69 13.06 -8.40 -22.69
C GLU A 69 12.47 -8.64 -21.29
N TYR A 70 11.63 -9.67 -21.20
CA TYR A 70 11.01 -10.06 -19.94
C TYR A 70 11.96 -10.92 -19.09
N MET A 71 12.09 -10.53 -17.82
CA MET A 71 12.73 -11.33 -16.77
C MET A 71 11.76 -11.46 -15.59
N ARG A 72 11.72 -12.63 -14.96
CA ARG A 72 10.89 -12.83 -13.76
C ARG A 72 11.44 -12.05 -12.57
N ALA A 73 10.56 -11.58 -11.69
CA ALA A 73 10.95 -10.81 -10.50
C ALA A 73 11.94 -11.57 -9.59
N ASP A 74 11.73 -12.87 -9.37
CA ASP A 74 12.66 -13.70 -8.60
C ASP A 74 14.04 -13.83 -9.25
N ARG A 75 14.09 -14.02 -10.57
CA ARG A 75 15.36 -14.08 -11.32
C ARG A 75 16.11 -12.76 -11.29
N ILE A 76 15.40 -11.63 -11.31
CA ILE A 76 16.04 -10.31 -11.09
C ILE A 76 16.64 -10.27 -9.68
N ALA A 77 15.88 -10.68 -8.67
CA ALA A 77 16.34 -10.67 -7.28
C ALA A 77 17.52 -11.63 -7.02
N ASP A 78 17.62 -12.73 -7.75
CA ASP A 78 18.76 -13.67 -7.67
C ASP A 78 20.08 -13.03 -8.12
N THR A 79 20.04 -11.95 -8.90
CA THR A 79 21.24 -11.21 -9.33
C THR A 79 21.77 -10.23 -8.29
N LEU A 80 21.01 -9.99 -7.22
CA LEU A 80 21.36 -9.01 -6.19
C LEU A 80 22.48 -9.55 -5.29
N THR A 81 23.48 -8.72 -5.07
CA THR A 81 24.59 -8.97 -4.16
C THR A 81 24.24 -8.51 -2.75
N SER A 82 25.05 -8.88 -1.75
CA SER A 82 24.86 -8.44 -0.36
C SER A 82 24.84 -6.91 -0.19
N ALA A 83 25.56 -6.16 -1.05
CA ALA A 83 25.61 -4.71 -1.01
C ALA A 83 24.31 -4.02 -1.47
N ASP A 84 23.47 -4.72 -2.23
CA ASP A 84 22.19 -4.18 -2.74
C ASP A 84 21.09 -4.16 -1.67
N TRP A 85 21.26 -4.94 -0.59
CA TRP A 85 20.29 -5.08 0.49
C TRP A 85 20.53 -4.07 1.60
N LYS A 86 19.45 -3.41 2.04
CA LYS A 86 19.47 -2.47 3.16
C LYS A 86 18.41 -2.87 4.18
N ILE A 87 18.80 -2.90 5.45
CA ILE A 87 17.87 -3.18 6.56
C ILE A 87 16.96 -1.98 6.77
N ARG A 88 15.64 -2.19 6.73
CA ARG A 88 14.65 -1.16 7.03
C ARG A 88 13.44 -1.76 7.75
N SER A 89 12.87 -0.97 8.65
CA SER A 89 11.61 -1.28 9.33
C SER A 89 10.41 -0.96 8.43
N ALA A 90 9.50 -1.92 8.28
CA ALA A 90 8.26 -1.75 7.52
C ALA A 90 7.08 -1.22 8.37
N GLY A 91 7.39 -0.59 9.51
CA GLY A 91 6.43 -0.09 10.48
C GLY A 91 6.51 -0.78 11.85
N THR A 92 5.84 -0.20 12.84
CA THR A 92 5.77 -0.71 14.22
C THR A 92 4.80 -1.88 14.29
N GLY A 93 5.30 -3.10 14.51
CA GLY A 93 4.47 -4.27 14.74
C GLY A 93 4.05 -4.41 16.20
N THR A 94 3.02 -5.22 16.47
CA THR A 94 2.59 -5.61 17.82
C THR A 94 3.66 -6.34 18.66
N LYS A 95 4.78 -6.77 18.03
CA LYS A 95 5.93 -7.43 18.68
C LYS A 95 7.25 -6.66 18.51
N GLY A 96 7.21 -5.39 18.13
CA GLY A 96 8.39 -4.56 17.84
C GLY A 96 8.55 -4.18 16.37
N GLU A 97 9.63 -3.46 16.04
CA GLU A 97 9.94 -3.05 14.67
C GLU A 97 10.15 -4.27 13.77
N ARG A 98 9.43 -4.32 12.64
CA ARG A 98 9.56 -5.42 11.68
C ARG A 98 10.69 -5.10 10.72
N GLU A 99 11.91 -5.40 11.13
CA GLU A 99 13.09 -5.27 10.29
C GLU A 99 13.13 -6.35 9.21
N TYR A 100 13.20 -5.92 7.96
CA TYR A 100 13.47 -6.78 6.82
C TYR A 100 14.66 -6.24 6.03
N ASP A 101 15.27 -7.11 5.23
CA ASP A 101 16.21 -6.68 4.21
C ASP A 101 15.41 -6.24 2.98
N TRP A 102 15.75 -5.07 2.44
CA TRP A 102 15.09 -4.53 1.27
C TRP A 102 16.09 -4.17 0.17
N ALA A 103 15.68 -4.39 -1.07
CA ALA A 103 16.41 -3.97 -2.26
C ALA A 103 15.45 -3.29 -3.24
N VAL A 104 15.94 -2.26 -3.93
CA VAL A 104 15.20 -1.57 -5.00
C VAL A 104 16.00 -1.69 -6.28
N VAL A 105 15.38 -2.21 -7.32
CA VAL A 105 15.98 -2.42 -8.62
C VAL A 105 15.22 -1.59 -9.66
N PRO A 106 15.87 -0.66 -10.38
CA PRO A 106 15.21 0.07 -11.46
C PRO A 106 14.80 -0.89 -12.57
N LEU A 107 13.59 -0.70 -13.08
CA LEU A 107 13.02 -1.44 -14.21
C LEU A 107 13.05 -0.56 -15.46
N TRP A 108 13.38 -1.16 -16.59
CA TRP A 108 13.36 -0.48 -17.87
C TRP A 108 11.93 -0.33 -18.38
N ARG A 109 11.59 0.85 -18.88
CA ARG A 109 10.34 1.13 -19.62
C ARG A 109 10.62 2.11 -20.74
N LEU A 110 9.83 2.02 -21.80
CA LEU A 110 9.80 3.04 -22.85
C LEU A 110 9.13 4.30 -22.29
N GLN A 111 9.88 5.42 -22.23
CA GLN A 111 9.42 6.71 -21.73
C GLN A 111 9.54 7.75 -22.85
N LEU A 112 8.41 8.03 -23.51
CA LEU A 112 8.37 8.82 -24.73
C LEU A 112 8.28 10.32 -24.45
N SER A 113 7.47 10.72 -23.47
CA SER A 113 7.29 12.12 -23.09
C SER A 113 8.25 12.55 -21.98
N GLU A 114 8.42 13.86 -21.80
CA GLU A 114 9.14 14.39 -20.63
C GLU A 114 8.43 14.06 -19.32
N GLU A 115 7.09 14.06 -19.34
CA GLU A 115 6.28 13.72 -18.17
C GLU A 115 6.52 12.27 -17.73
N ASP A 116 6.56 11.32 -18.67
CA ASP A 116 6.87 9.92 -18.37
C ASP A 116 8.24 9.76 -17.73
N ARG A 117 9.23 10.56 -18.15
CA ARG A 117 10.61 10.50 -17.63
C ARG A 117 10.73 11.01 -16.19
N ARG A 118 9.78 11.83 -15.71
CA ARG A 118 9.70 12.23 -14.30
C ARG A 118 9.37 11.06 -13.38
N TYR A 119 8.72 10.03 -13.91
CA TYR A 119 8.40 8.81 -13.20
C TYR A 119 9.44 7.74 -13.45
N GLY A 120 9.59 6.83 -12.48
CA GLY A 120 10.41 5.65 -12.56
C GLY A 120 9.60 4.40 -12.25
N HIS A 121 10.06 3.28 -12.79
CA HIS A 121 9.53 1.96 -12.50
C HIS A 121 10.59 1.17 -11.76
N TYR A 122 10.18 0.47 -10.71
CA TYR A 122 11.11 -0.28 -9.87
C TYR A 122 10.52 -1.62 -9.44
N LEU A 123 11.40 -2.57 -9.19
CA LEU A 123 11.12 -3.77 -8.43
C LEU A 123 11.63 -3.55 -7.01
N LEU A 124 10.72 -3.50 -6.05
CA LEU A 124 11.07 -3.53 -4.64
C LEU A 124 11.01 -4.98 -4.16
N VAL A 125 12.06 -5.44 -3.50
CA VAL A 125 12.17 -6.79 -2.97
C VAL A 125 12.36 -6.70 -1.47
N ARG A 126 11.54 -7.45 -0.73
CA ARG A 126 11.69 -7.67 0.71
C ARG A 126 12.19 -9.08 0.93
N ARG A 127 13.13 -9.28 1.84
CA ARG A 127 13.63 -10.59 2.28
C ARG A 127 13.53 -10.70 3.81
N SER A 128 12.99 -11.82 4.30
CA SER A 128 13.03 -12.13 5.74
C SER A 128 14.47 -12.35 6.20
N ARG A 129 14.74 -12.01 7.46
CA ARG A 129 16.07 -12.18 8.08
C ARG A 129 16.19 -13.49 8.84
N ASP A 130 15.18 -14.34 8.78
CA ASP A 130 15.23 -15.69 9.33
C ASP A 130 15.97 -16.65 8.40
N SER A 131 16.17 -17.89 8.84
CA SER A 131 16.87 -18.91 8.05
C SER A 131 16.20 -19.24 6.72
N ARG A 132 14.90 -18.95 6.57
CA ARG A 132 14.14 -19.23 5.34
C ARG A 132 14.35 -18.17 4.27
N GLN A 133 14.73 -16.95 4.63
CA GLN A 133 14.97 -15.84 3.71
C GLN A 133 13.86 -15.67 2.65
N GLU A 134 12.61 -15.81 3.08
CA GLU A 134 11.43 -15.70 2.25
C GLU A 134 11.35 -14.30 1.63
N ARG A 135 11.08 -14.26 0.32
CA ARG A 135 11.05 -13.02 -0.45
C ARG A 135 9.62 -12.62 -0.81
N ALA A 136 9.34 -11.32 -0.73
CA ALA A 136 8.15 -10.70 -1.29
C ALA A 136 8.57 -9.64 -2.32
N TYR A 137 7.77 -9.51 -3.37
CA TYR A 137 8.10 -8.69 -4.54
C TYR A 137 7.01 -7.66 -4.78
N TYR A 138 7.39 -6.45 -5.18
CA TYR A 138 6.47 -5.37 -5.47
C TYR A 138 6.88 -4.63 -6.73
N VAL A 139 5.91 -4.32 -7.59
CA VAL A 139 6.11 -3.36 -8.68
C VAL A 139 5.80 -1.98 -8.17
N VAL A 140 6.72 -1.06 -8.43
CA VAL A 140 6.63 0.34 -8.03
C VAL A 140 6.55 1.20 -9.28
N TYR A 141 5.65 2.17 -9.24
CA TYR A 141 5.63 3.31 -10.14
C TYR A 141 5.55 4.57 -9.30
N ALA A 142 6.49 5.48 -9.47
CA ALA A 142 6.59 6.66 -8.61
C ALA A 142 7.32 7.80 -9.31
N LEU A 143 7.08 9.03 -8.87
CA LEU A 143 7.98 10.15 -9.19
C LEU A 143 9.38 9.79 -8.72
N ARG A 144 10.40 10.01 -9.56
CA ARG A 144 11.79 9.63 -9.25
C ARG A 144 12.30 10.27 -7.96
N GLU A 145 11.87 11.49 -7.67
CA GLU A 145 12.19 12.22 -6.44
C GLU A 145 11.57 11.60 -5.17
N GLN A 146 10.49 10.81 -5.31
CA GLN A 146 9.77 10.17 -4.21
C GLN A 146 10.05 8.65 -4.13
N ALA A 147 10.92 8.13 -4.99
CA ALA A 147 11.23 6.71 -5.11
C ALA A 147 12.42 6.30 -4.21
N ASP A 148 12.62 6.98 -3.08
CA ASP A 148 13.63 6.56 -2.11
C ASP A 148 13.18 5.32 -1.34
N LEU A 149 14.13 4.50 -0.92
CA LEU A 149 13.84 3.22 -0.28
C LEU A 149 12.95 3.36 0.96
N ASN A 150 13.13 4.40 1.79
CA ASN A 150 12.36 4.54 3.02
C ASN A 150 10.89 4.80 2.71
N THR A 151 10.61 5.70 1.78
CA THR A 151 9.24 5.96 1.32
C THR A 151 8.59 4.71 0.75
N LEU A 152 9.30 3.96 -0.12
CA LEU A 152 8.76 2.75 -0.72
C LEU A 152 8.46 1.66 0.32
N VAL A 153 9.35 1.49 1.31
CA VAL A 153 9.15 0.54 2.41
C VAL A 153 7.96 0.93 3.28
N GLN A 154 7.79 2.22 3.57
CA GLN A 154 6.62 2.71 4.32
C GLN A 154 5.31 2.43 3.57
N VAL A 155 5.25 2.76 2.28
CA VAL A 155 4.04 2.52 1.46
C VAL A 155 3.73 1.02 1.33
N ALA A 156 4.76 0.17 1.19
CA ALA A 156 4.59 -1.28 1.22
C ALA A 156 4.10 -1.77 2.60
N GLY A 157 4.60 -1.15 3.68
CA GLY A 157 4.23 -1.44 5.07
C GLY A 157 2.78 -1.13 5.41
N CYS A 158 2.20 -0.06 4.83
CA CYS A 158 0.78 0.29 4.99
C CYS A 158 -0.20 -0.83 4.61
N ARG A 159 0.23 -1.84 3.83
CA ARG A 159 -0.58 -3.04 3.57
C ARG A 159 -0.99 -3.76 4.85
N TRP A 160 -0.13 -3.77 5.87
CA TRP A 160 -0.46 -4.37 7.16
C TRP A 160 -1.53 -3.59 7.93
N GLU A 161 -1.55 -2.27 7.78
CA GLU A 161 -2.57 -1.41 8.41
C GLU A 161 -3.97 -1.74 7.88
N ILE A 162 -4.10 -2.19 6.64
CA ILE A 162 -5.37 -2.66 6.07
C ILE A 162 -5.87 -3.90 6.85
N GLU A 163 -5.00 -4.91 7.02
CA GLU A 163 -5.35 -6.14 7.75
C GLU A 163 -5.68 -5.84 9.22
N SER A 164 -4.87 -4.99 9.87
CA SER A 164 -5.09 -4.59 11.26
C SER A 164 -6.37 -3.76 11.42
N GLY A 165 -6.64 -2.83 10.50
CA GLY A 165 -7.87 -2.04 10.49
C GLY A 165 -9.11 -2.91 10.34
N PHE A 166 -9.07 -3.96 9.50
CA PHE A 166 -10.18 -4.93 9.42
C PHE A 166 -10.39 -5.68 10.73
N GLU A 167 -9.34 -6.17 11.38
CA GLU A 167 -9.45 -6.85 12.67
C GLU A 167 -9.95 -5.91 13.79
N GLU A 168 -9.47 -4.67 13.83
CA GLU A 168 -9.98 -3.63 14.73
C GLU A 168 -11.46 -3.34 14.46
N THR A 169 -11.87 -3.19 13.19
CA THR A 169 -13.28 -2.92 12.83
C THR A 169 -14.19 -4.08 13.24
N LYS A 170 -13.74 -5.34 13.14
CA LYS A 170 -14.49 -6.51 13.65
C LYS A 170 -14.64 -6.43 15.17
N GLY A 171 -13.52 -6.31 15.88
CA GLY A 171 -13.50 -6.32 17.35
C GLY A 171 -14.21 -5.13 18.00
N GLU A 172 -14.10 -3.94 17.41
CA GLU A 172 -14.52 -2.67 18.04
C GLU A 172 -15.82 -2.11 17.44
N CYS A 173 -16.07 -2.33 16.15
CA CYS A 173 -17.21 -1.77 15.42
C CYS A 173 -18.20 -2.83 14.92
N GLY A 174 -18.01 -4.09 15.32
CA GLY A 174 -18.91 -5.20 15.00
C GLY A 174 -19.05 -5.46 13.51
N LEU A 175 -17.97 -5.31 12.73
CA LEU A 175 -18.00 -5.52 11.28
C LEU A 175 -18.59 -6.89 10.87
N ASP A 176 -18.35 -7.91 11.69
CA ASP A 176 -18.82 -9.29 11.53
C ASP A 176 -19.92 -9.68 12.54
N HIS A 177 -20.36 -8.76 13.42
CA HIS A 177 -21.43 -8.96 14.39
C HIS A 177 -22.80 -8.58 13.81
N TYR A 178 -23.18 -9.14 12.66
CA TYR A 178 -24.49 -8.92 12.05
C TYR A 178 -25.22 -10.24 11.74
N GLU A 179 -26.54 -10.24 11.91
CA GLU A 179 -27.41 -11.39 11.55
C GLU A 179 -28.31 -11.10 10.34
N VAL A 180 -28.03 -10.01 9.62
CA VAL A 180 -28.84 -9.54 8.51
C VAL A 180 -28.71 -10.44 7.27
N ARG A 181 -29.84 -10.74 6.62
CA ARG A 181 -29.90 -11.62 5.44
C ARG A 181 -30.23 -10.91 4.12
N ARG A 182 -30.49 -9.61 4.17
CA ARG A 182 -30.83 -8.79 2.99
C ARG A 182 -29.62 -7.94 2.60
N TRP A 183 -29.34 -7.86 1.30
CA TRP A 183 -28.22 -7.07 0.74
C TRP A 183 -28.21 -5.62 1.25
N GLN A 184 -29.35 -4.94 1.21
CA GLN A 184 -29.45 -3.54 1.64
C GLN A 184 -29.12 -3.35 3.13
N SER A 185 -29.59 -4.27 3.97
CA SER A 185 -29.30 -4.26 5.41
C SER A 185 -27.83 -4.53 5.67
N TRP A 186 -27.25 -5.51 4.98
CA TRP A 186 -25.82 -5.83 5.06
C TRP A 186 -24.97 -4.64 4.63
N HIS A 187 -25.26 -4.03 3.48
CA HIS A 187 -24.50 -2.89 2.96
C HIS A 187 -24.52 -1.71 3.93
N ARG A 188 -25.69 -1.39 4.53
CA ARG A 188 -25.81 -0.33 5.53
C ARG A 188 -24.97 -0.64 6.78
N HIS A 189 -25.04 -1.87 7.29
CA HIS A 189 -24.26 -2.30 8.45
C HIS A 189 -22.76 -2.15 8.21
N ILE A 190 -22.24 -2.75 7.13
CA ILE A 190 -20.82 -2.66 6.76
C ILE A 190 -20.38 -1.20 6.61
N THR A 191 -21.18 -0.36 5.97
CA THR A 191 -20.86 1.06 5.79
C THR A 191 -20.77 1.78 7.14
N LEU A 192 -21.72 1.55 8.05
CA LEU A 192 -21.72 2.18 9.37
C LEU A 192 -20.57 1.68 10.25
N SER A 193 -20.25 0.39 10.23
CA SER A 193 -19.10 -0.16 10.97
C SER A 193 -17.77 0.42 10.47
N LEU A 194 -17.58 0.52 9.16
CA LEU A 194 -16.39 1.14 8.57
C LEU A 194 -16.31 2.65 8.90
N LEU A 195 -17.44 3.36 8.87
CA LEU A 195 -17.50 4.77 9.26
C LEU A 195 -17.14 4.96 10.74
N ALA A 196 -17.69 4.13 11.63
CA ALA A 196 -17.37 4.16 13.06
C ALA A 196 -15.88 3.91 13.30
N HIS A 197 -15.29 2.94 12.60
CA HIS A 197 -13.85 2.68 12.70
C HIS A 197 -13.01 3.85 12.19
N ALA A 198 -13.41 4.49 11.07
CA ALA A 198 -12.72 5.68 10.58
C ALA A 198 -12.74 6.82 11.61
N VAL A 199 -13.87 7.03 12.31
CA VAL A 199 -13.97 8.00 13.41
C VAL A 199 -13.02 7.64 14.56
N LEU A 200 -13.02 6.38 15.00
CA LEU A 200 -12.10 5.93 16.06
C LEU A 200 -10.63 6.09 15.68
N ALA A 201 -10.27 5.77 14.44
CA ALA A 201 -8.90 5.95 13.93
C ALA A 201 -8.48 7.43 13.99
N VAL A 202 -9.36 8.35 13.59
CA VAL A 202 -9.09 9.80 13.67
C VAL A 202 -8.93 10.26 15.12
N LEU A 203 -9.81 9.83 16.02
CA LEU A 203 -9.74 10.18 17.44
C LEU A 203 -8.43 9.68 18.09
N ARG A 204 -8.02 8.43 17.82
CA ARG A 204 -6.74 7.88 18.29
C ARG A 204 -5.54 8.68 17.82
N VAL A 205 -5.54 9.13 16.56
CA VAL A 205 -4.46 9.97 16.01
C VAL A 205 -4.43 11.34 16.70
N GLN A 206 -5.60 11.92 17.00
CA GLN A 206 -5.69 13.21 17.71
C GLN A 206 -5.20 13.10 19.16
N GLU A 207 -5.59 12.04 19.88
CA GLU A 207 -5.13 11.80 21.26
C GLU A 207 -3.61 11.64 21.33
N LYS A 208 -3.01 10.85 20.43
CA LYS A 208 -1.55 10.70 20.35
C LYS A 208 -0.82 12.02 20.08
N LYS A 209 -1.41 12.92 19.30
CA LYS A 209 -0.85 14.26 19.05
C LYS A 209 -0.94 15.15 20.28
N ASN A 210 -2.00 15.02 21.08
CA ASN A 210 -2.19 15.78 22.30
C ASN A 210 -1.27 15.33 23.43
N THR A 211 -1.01 14.02 23.56
CA THR A 211 -0.07 13.48 24.57
C THR A 211 1.40 13.72 24.24
N GLY A 212 1.73 14.00 22.97
CA GLY A 212 3.09 14.31 22.51
C GLY A 212 3.52 15.78 22.60
N ARG A 213 2.65 16.71 23.03
CA ARG A 213 3.04 18.11 23.32
C ARG A 213 3.39 18.25 24.81
N PRO A 214 4.67 18.48 25.19
CA PRO A 214 4.96 18.86 26.57
C PRO A 214 4.27 20.20 26.84
N GLY A 215 3.40 20.21 27.86
CA GLY A 215 2.67 21.41 28.25
C GLY A 215 3.64 22.55 28.55
N SER A 216 3.40 23.70 27.94
CA SER A 216 4.00 24.97 28.36
C SER A 216 3.64 25.20 29.82
N ALA A 217 4.58 24.90 30.73
CA ALA A 217 4.49 25.31 32.12
C ALA A 217 4.41 26.84 32.15
N GLN A 218 3.27 27.35 32.60
CA GLN A 218 3.04 28.77 32.83
C GLN A 218 4.09 29.28 33.81
N CYS A 219 4.85 30.30 33.40
CA CYS A 219 5.60 31.14 34.34
C CYS A 219 4.58 31.86 35.24
N SER A 220 4.42 31.40 36.48
CA SER A 220 3.87 32.20 37.55
C SER A 220 4.93 33.20 38.00
N GLY A 221 4.88 34.39 37.42
CA GLY A 221 5.51 35.57 37.99
C GLY A 221 4.64 36.10 39.12
N THR A 222 5.20 36.19 40.32
CA THR A 222 4.73 37.10 41.37
C THR A 222 5.95 37.78 41.98
N ALA A 223 5.77 39.08 42.20
CA ALA A 223 6.73 40.08 42.63
C ALA A 223 7.42 39.77 43.97
#